data_AF-A0A7W3Y2K0-F1
#
_entry.id   AF-A0A7W3Y2K0-F1
#
_cell.length_a   1.000
_cell.length_b   1.000
_cell.length_c   1.000
_cell.angle_alpha   90.00
_cell.angle_beta   90.00
_cell.angle_gamma   90.00
#
_symmetry.space_group_name_H-M   'P 1'
#
loop_
_entity.id
_entity.type
_entity.pdbx_description
1 polymer ?
#
loop_
_entity_poly.entity_id
_entity_poly.type
_entity_poly.pdbx_seq_one_letter_code
_entity_poly.pdbx_strand_id
1 'polypeptide(L)' 'MPTGLKARFDAAMRDLATDPYAHGSTPLDGQEDRREAVAAGVVVRYYVARAVLTVTVVRIVYI' A
#
# COMPACT_ATOMS: atom_id res chain seq x y z
N MET A 1 19.44 3.37 -1.62
CA MET A 1 18.20 3.80 -0.92
C MET A 1 18.43 5.22 -0.40
N PRO A 2 17.63 6.22 -0.82
CA PRO A 2 17.77 7.59 -0.37
C PRO A 2 17.65 7.71 1.15
N THR A 3 18.42 8.61 1.73
CA THR A 3 18.32 8.93 3.17
C THR A 3 16.88 9.34 3.51
N GLY A 4 16.36 8.82 4.63
CA GLY A 4 15.00 9.13 5.09
C GLY A 4 13.86 8.48 4.29
N LEU A 5 14.15 7.62 3.31
CA LEU A 5 13.08 6.89 2.59
C LEU A 5 12.25 6.04 3.55
N LYS A 6 12.88 5.29 4.46
CA LYS A 6 12.17 4.41 5.39
C LYS A 6 11.13 5.19 6.21
N ALA A 7 11.51 6.33 6.77
CA ALA A 7 10.59 7.15 7.57
C ALA A 7 9.40 7.68 6.74
N ARG A 8 9.65 8.12 5.50
CA ARG A 8 8.59 8.55 4.58
C ARG A 8 7.68 7.39 4.17
N PHE A 9 8.25 6.23 3.91
CA PHE A 9 7.51 5.01 3.60
C PHE A 9 6.64 4.58 4.78
N ASP A 10 7.18 4.54 6.01
CA ASP A 10 6.41 4.20 7.21
C ASP A 10 5.26 5.20 7.48
N ALA A 11 5.45 6.48 7.16
CA ALA A 11 4.37 7.48 7.22
C ALA A 11 3.29 7.19 6.17
N ALA A 12 3.67 7.02 4.90
CA ALA A 12 2.74 6.74 3.81
C ALA A 12 1.98 5.40 4.02
N MET A 13 2.63 4.39 4.61
CA MET A 13 1.97 3.12 4.95
C MET A 13 0.91 3.26 6.05
N ARG A 14 1.06 4.23 6.97
CA ARG A 14 0.02 4.52 7.98
C ARG A 14 -1.22 5.16 7.36
N ASP A 15 -1.02 6.06 6.41
CA ASP A 15 -2.12 6.67 5.65
C ASP A 15 -2.85 5.58 4.84
N LEU A 16 -2.08 4.75 4.12
CA LEU A 16 -2.62 3.61 3.35
C LEU A 16 -3.37 2.59 4.22
N ALA A 17 -2.90 2.34 5.44
CA ALA A 17 -3.58 1.44 6.37
C ALA A 17 -4.90 2.02 6.90
N THR A 18 -5.00 3.35 6.99
CA THR A 18 -6.20 4.05 7.46
C THR A 18 -7.29 4.07 6.39
N ASP A 19 -6.91 4.29 5.13
CA ASP A 19 -7.81 4.21 3.98
C ASP A 19 -7.18 3.40 2.82
N PRO A 20 -7.34 2.07 2.84
CA PRO A 20 -6.74 1.17 1.85
C PRO A 20 -7.34 1.31 0.44
N TYR A 21 -8.46 2.00 0.28
CA TYR A 21 -9.13 2.17 -1.01
C TYR A 21 -8.85 3.55 -1.65
N ALA A 22 -8.27 4.49 -0.89
CA ALA A 22 -7.89 5.82 -1.36
C ALA A 22 -6.45 5.90 -1.88
N HIS A 23 -5.92 7.12 -2.02
CA HIS A 23 -4.52 7.40 -2.33
C HIS A 23 -4.00 6.79 -3.64
N GLY A 24 -4.85 6.70 -4.66
CA GLY A 24 -4.49 6.08 -5.95
C GLY A 24 -4.34 4.56 -5.88
N SER A 25 -4.86 3.95 -4.81
CA SER A 25 -4.99 2.51 -4.67
C SER A 25 -5.93 1.95 -5.74
N THR A 26 -5.45 1.02 -6.56
CA THR A 26 -6.22 0.42 -7.66
C THR A 26 -6.40 -1.08 -7.46
N PRO A 27 -7.57 -1.64 -7.83
CA PRO A 27 -7.78 -3.08 -7.80
C PRO A 27 -6.93 -3.79 -8.86
N LEU A 28 -6.42 -4.97 -8.53
CA LEU A 28 -5.63 -5.82 -9.40
C LEU A 28 -6.41 -7.06 -9.82
N ASP A 29 -6.22 -7.48 -11.08
CA ASP A 29 -6.70 -8.75 -11.61
C ASP A 29 -8.22 -8.99 -11.40
N GLY A 30 -9.01 -7.91 -11.43
CA GLY A 30 -10.46 -7.95 -11.21
C GLY A 30 -10.89 -8.23 -9.76
N GLN A 31 -9.95 -8.29 -8.82
CA GLN A 31 -10.22 -8.50 -7.40
C GLN A 31 -10.20 -7.16 -6.65
N GLU A 32 -11.35 -6.76 -6.13
CA GLU A 32 -11.54 -5.45 -5.50
C GLU A 32 -10.62 -5.22 -4.28
N ASP A 33 -10.39 -6.29 -3.52
CA ASP A 33 -9.62 -6.24 -2.28
C ASP A 33 -8.13 -6.59 -2.47
N ARG A 34 -7.72 -6.95 -3.68
CA ARG A 34 -6.30 -7.10 -4.05
C ARG A 34 -5.86 -5.82 -4.73
N ARG A 35 -4.95 -5.06 -4.11
CA ARG A 35 -4.69 -3.68 -4.52
C ARG A 35 -3.23 -3.37 -4.74
N GLU A 36 -2.97 -2.34 -5.52
CA GLU A 36 -1.66 -1.73 -5.74
C GLU A 36 -1.73 -0.24 -5.44
N ALA A 37 -0.72 0.30 -4.76
CA ALA A 37 -0.55 1.73 -4.54
C ALA A 37 0.93 2.12 -4.53
N VAL A 38 1.20 3.41 -4.67
CA VAL A 38 2.55 3.97 -4.51
C VAL A 38 2.65 4.71 -3.18
N ALA A 39 3.53 4.23 -2.30
CA ALA A 39 3.83 4.84 -1.01
C ALA A 39 5.26 5.38 -1.02
N ALA A 40 5.43 6.71 -0.96
CA ALA A 40 6.74 7.36 -0.94
C ALA A 40 7.70 6.93 -2.08
N GLY A 41 7.17 6.71 -3.29
CA GLY A 41 7.96 6.25 -4.45
C GLY A 41 8.24 4.73 -4.44
N VAL A 42 7.51 3.97 -3.63
CA VAL A 42 7.61 2.51 -3.53
C VAL A 42 6.28 1.90 -3.95
N VAL A 43 6.30 0.95 -4.89
CA VAL A 43 5.09 0.21 -5.26
C VAL A 43 4.80 -0.84 -4.20
N VAL A 44 3.59 -0.83 -3.66
CA VAL A 44 3.10 -1.76 -2.65
C VAL A 44 1.91 -2.52 -3.22
N ARG A 45 2.00 -3.85 -3.23
CA ARG A 45 0.86 -4.74 -3.51
C ARG A 45 0.39 -5.37 -2.22
N TYR A 46 -0.92 -5.36 -2.00
CA TYR A 46 -1.50 -5.81 -0.75
C TYR A 46 -2.92 -6.35 -0.92
N TYR A 47 -3.39 -7.05 0.12
CA TYR A 47 -4.79 -7.44 0.26
C TYR A 47 -5.44 -6.63 1.39
N VAL A 48 -6.72 -6.30 1.21
CA VAL A 48 -7.56 -5.68 2.23
C VAL A 48 -8.54 -6.72 2.75
N ALA A 49 -8.36 -7.17 3.98
CA ALA A 49 -9.36 -7.99 4.65
C ALA A 49 -10.50 -7.09 5.13
N ARG A 50 -11.51 -6.84 4.28
CA ARG A 50 -12.54 -5.81 4.49
C ARG A 50 -13.31 -5.95 5.82
N ALA A 51 -13.49 -7.18 6.30
CA ALA A 51 -14.18 -7.47 7.58
C ALA A 51 -13.40 -7.02 8.83
N VAL A 52 -12.07 -6.87 8.73
CA VAL A 52 -11.17 -6.54 9.86
C VAL A 52 -10.20 -5.40 9.53
N LEU A 53 -10.42 -4.71 8.40
CA LEU A 53 -9.60 -3.63 7.84
C LEU A 53 -8.07 -3.89 7.95
N THR A 54 -7.65 -5.13 7.74
CA THR A 54 -6.23 -5.50 7.86
C THR A 54 -5.58 -5.48 6.47
N VAL A 55 -4.52 -4.69 6.34
CA VAL A 55 -3.68 -4.63 5.13
C VAL A 55 -2.56 -5.65 5.22
N THR A 56 -2.54 -6.62 4.30
CA THR A 56 -1.44 -7.59 4.17
C THR A 56 -0.59 -7.24 2.96
N VAL A 57 0.63 -6.76 3.18
CA VAL A 57 1.56 -6.43 2.10
C VAL A 57 2.23 -7.70 1.57
N VAL A 58 2.05 -7.99 0.28
CA VAL A 58 2.56 -9.19 -0.37
C VAL A 58 3.78 -8.92 -1.26
N ARG A 59 3.98 -7.67 -1.68
CA ARG A 59 5.15 -7.27 -2.46
C ARG A 59 5.48 -5.80 -2.27
N ILE A 60 6.77 -5.50 -2.15
CA ILE A 60 7.33 -4.15 -2.09
C ILE A 60 8.40 -4.04 -3.17
N VAL A 61 8.30 -3.03 -4.05
CA VAL A 61 9.29 -2.77 -5.10
C VAL A 61 9.69 -1.29 -5.05
N TYR A 62 10.98 -1.02 -4.84
CA TYR A 62 11.55 0.32 -4.90
C TYR A 62 11.85 0.69 -6.36
N ILE A 63 11.48 1.91 -6.77
CA ILE A 63 11.62 2.43 -8.14
C ILE A 63 12.69 3.52 -8.18
#